data_AF-G3H0T1-F1
#
_entry.id   AF-G3H0T1-F1
#
_cell.length_a   1.000
_cell.length_b   1.000
_cell.length_c   1.000
_cell.angle_alpha   90.00
_cell.angle_beta   90.00
_cell.angle_gamma   90.00
#
_symmetry.space_group_name_H-M   'P 1'
#
loop_
_entity.id
_entity.type
_entity.pdbx_description
1 polymer ?
#
loop_
_entity_poly.entity_id
_entity_poly.type
_entity_poly.pdbx_seq_one_letter_code
_entity_poly.pdbx_strand_id
1 'polypeptide(L)'
;MNPSSRDDFTEFGKLLKDKITQYEKSLYYASFLEALVRDVCISLEIDDLKKITNSLTVLCSEKQKQEKQNKAKKKKKGVVPGGGLKATMKDDLADYGGYDGGYVQDYEDFM
;
A
#
# COMPACT_ATOMS: atom_id res chain seq x y z
N MET A 1 10.03 -26.03 20.51
CA MET A 1 8.55 -26.15 20.58
C MET A 1 8.15 -27.26 19.61
N ASN A 2 7.20 -28.13 20.00
CA ASN A 2 6.67 -29.19 19.12
C ASN A 2 5.15 -28.99 18.99
N PRO A 3 4.70 -28.12 18.08
CA PRO A 3 3.29 -27.73 18.01
C PRO A 3 2.42 -28.89 17.49
N SER A 4 1.27 -29.09 18.12
CA SER A 4 0.34 -30.18 17.81
C SER A 4 -1.12 -29.72 17.66
N SER A 5 -1.47 -28.59 18.28
CA SER A 5 -2.77 -27.95 18.17
C SER A 5 -2.72 -26.67 17.33
N ARG A 6 -3.88 -26.20 16.85
CA ARG A 6 -3.98 -24.91 16.14
C ARG A 6 -3.45 -23.74 16.98
N ASP A 7 -3.72 -23.76 18.28
CA ASP A 7 -3.26 -22.72 19.20
C ASP A 7 -1.74 -22.79 19.38
N ASP A 8 -1.17 -23.99 19.45
CA ASP A 8 0.29 -24.18 19.50
C ASP A 8 0.96 -23.61 18.24
N PHE A 9 0.38 -23.84 17.06
CA PHE A 9 0.90 -23.27 15.81
C PHE A 9 0.74 -21.75 15.76
N THR A 10 -0.29 -21.21 16.39
CA THR A 10 -0.48 -19.75 16.51
C THR A 10 0.60 -19.13 17.39
N GLU A 11 0.92 -19.76 18.52
CA GLU A 11 2.01 -19.33 19.40
C GLU A 11 3.39 -19.53 18.74
N PHE A 12 3.61 -20.67 18.10
CA PHE A 12 4.84 -20.94 17.36
C PHE A 12 5.08 -19.89 16.27
N GLY A 13 4.03 -19.52 15.52
CA GLY A 13 4.08 -18.45 14.53
C GLY A 13 4.46 -17.09 15.12
N LYS A 14 3.98 -16.75 16.33
CA LYS A 14 4.38 -15.51 17.02
C LYS A 14 5.86 -15.52 17.37
N LEU A 15 6.37 -16.61 17.94
CA LEU A 15 7.79 -16.74 18.30
C LEU A 15 8.70 -16.64 17.07
N LEU A 16 8.33 -17.30 15.97
CA LEU A 16 9.06 -17.21 14.71
C LEU A 16 9.06 -15.79 14.16
N LYS A 17 7.88 -15.14 14.11
CA LYS A 17 7.75 -13.74 13.67
C LYS A 17 8.68 -12.85 14.50
N ASP A 18 8.58 -12.89 15.82
CA ASP A 18 9.35 -12.03 16.71
C ASP A 18 10.86 -12.27 16.57
N LYS A 19 11.27 -13.52 16.31
CA LYS A 19 12.67 -13.83 16.06
C LYS A 19 13.16 -13.30 14.71
N ILE A 20 12.36 -13.47 13.66
CA ILE A 20 12.69 -13.05 12.30
C ILE A 20 12.76 -11.52 12.23
N THR A 21 11.77 -10.81 12.79
CA THR A 21 11.68 -9.34 12.68
C THR A 21 12.77 -8.59 13.44
N GLN A 22 13.52 -9.26 14.34
CA GLN A 22 14.71 -8.67 14.97
C GLN A 22 15.76 -8.20 13.94
N TYR A 23 15.75 -8.79 12.75
CA TYR A 23 16.74 -8.54 11.70
C TYR A 23 16.20 -7.67 10.55
N GLU A 24 15.04 -7.02 10.71
CA GLU A 24 14.36 -6.27 9.64
C GLU A 24 15.18 -5.12 9.04
N LYS A 25 16.17 -4.60 9.78
CA LYS A 25 17.06 -3.52 9.33
C LYS A 25 18.30 -4.02 8.57
N SER A 26 18.51 -5.34 8.53
CA SER A 26 19.62 -5.93 7.80
C SER A 26 19.43 -5.77 6.30
N LEU A 27 20.50 -5.44 5.58
CA LEU A 27 20.49 -5.38 4.11
C LEU A 27 20.18 -6.74 3.47
N TYR A 28 20.42 -7.84 4.21
CA TYR A 28 20.15 -9.21 3.78
C TYR A 28 18.72 -9.67 4.08
N TYR A 29 17.91 -8.86 4.75
CA TYR A 29 16.60 -9.30 5.26
C TYR A 29 15.64 -9.70 4.14
N ALA A 30 15.61 -8.94 3.06
CA ALA A 30 14.73 -9.22 1.92
C ALA A 30 15.08 -10.54 1.23
N SER A 31 16.36 -10.76 0.89
CA SER A 31 16.81 -11.99 0.24
C SER A 31 16.68 -13.22 1.14
N PHE A 32 16.93 -13.05 2.44
CA PHE A 32 16.67 -14.08 3.44
C PHE A 32 15.18 -14.48 3.47
N LEU A 33 14.27 -13.50 3.54
CA LEU A 33 12.83 -13.78 3.58
C LEU A 33 12.34 -14.45 2.30
N GLU A 34 12.86 -14.05 1.14
CA GLU A 34 12.52 -14.67 -0.15
C GLU A 34 12.86 -16.17 -0.16
N ALA A 35 14.09 -16.52 0.24
CA ALA A 35 14.52 -17.92 0.34
C ALA A 35 13.70 -18.68 1.40
N LEU A 36 13.53 -18.11 2.60
CA LEU A 36 12.79 -18.76 3.68
C LEU A 36 11.35 -19.07 3.29
N VAL A 37 10.63 -18.10 2.71
CA VAL A 37 9.23 -18.29 2.29
C VAL A 37 9.12 -19.36 1.21
N ARG A 38 10.05 -19.38 0.25
CA ARG A 38 10.09 -20.43 -0.78
C ARG A 38 10.29 -21.82 -0.16
N ASP A 39 11.28 -21.96 0.71
CA ASP A 39 11.67 -23.25 1.28
C ASP A 39 10.57 -23.84 2.17
N VAL A 40 9.90 -23.02 2.98
CA VAL A 40 8.79 -23.50 3.84
C VAL A 40 7.51 -23.80 3.06
N CYS A 41 7.37 -23.30 1.84
CA CYS A 41 6.19 -23.52 0.99
C CYS A 41 6.37 -24.66 -0.03
N ILE A 42 7.58 -25.23 -0.17
CA ILE A 42 7.91 -26.17 -1.25
C ILE A 42 7.05 -27.45 -1.25
N SER A 43 6.58 -27.89 -0.08
CA SER A 43 5.79 -29.11 0.10
C SER A 43 4.27 -28.86 0.07
N LEU A 44 3.82 -27.61 -0.13
CA LEU A 44 2.40 -27.28 -0.13
C LEU A 44 1.73 -27.69 -1.43
N GLU A 45 0.45 -28.06 -1.34
CA GLU A 45 -0.39 -28.23 -2.52
C GLU A 45 -0.66 -26.89 -3.20
N ILE A 46 -0.99 -26.96 -4.49
CA ILE A 46 -1.17 -25.79 -5.35
C ILE A 46 -2.20 -24.82 -4.77
N ASP A 47 -3.31 -25.32 -4.22
CA ASP A 47 -4.38 -24.45 -3.71
C ASP A 47 -3.98 -23.72 -2.42
N ASP A 48 -3.19 -24.33 -1.56
CA ASP A 48 -2.65 -23.66 -0.38
C ASP A 48 -1.56 -22.65 -0.75
N LEU A 49 -0.70 -22.98 -1.72
CA LEU A 49 0.28 -22.03 -2.25
C LEU A 49 -0.39 -20.79 -2.88
N LYS A 50 -1.51 -20.97 -3.60
CA LYS A 50 -2.32 -19.87 -4.14
C LYS A 50 -2.87 -18.97 -3.04
N LYS A 51 -3.36 -19.53 -1.93
CA LYS A 51 -3.86 -18.74 -0.79
C LYS A 51 -2.76 -17.85 -0.20
N ILE A 52 -1.56 -18.40 -0.01
CA ILE A 52 -0.40 -17.63 0.50
C ILE A 52 0.00 -16.54 -0.50
N THR A 53 0.11 -16.88 -1.78
CA THR A 53 0.45 -15.94 -2.85
C THR A 53 -0.54 -14.78 -2.90
N ASN A 54 -1.85 -15.06 -2.86
CA ASN A 54 -2.88 -14.03 -2.87
C ASN A 54 -2.78 -13.10 -1.66
N SER A 55 -2.49 -13.64 -0.47
CA SER A 55 -2.28 -12.82 0.73
C SER A 55 -1.11 -11.84 0.57
N LEU A 56 -0.01 -12.28 -0.05
CA LEU A 56 1.15 -11.41 -0.32
C LEU A 56 0.86 -10.35 -1.38
N THR A 57 0.13 -10.71 -2.44
CA THR A 57 -0.29 -9.76 -3.48
C THR A 57 -1.18 -8.66 -2.90
N VAL A 58 -2.16 -9.02 -2.07
CA VAL A 58 -3.02 -8.05 -1.38
C VAL A 58 -2.20 -7.10 -0.50
N LEU A 59 -1.27 -7.64 0.30
CA LEU A 59 -0.38 -6.82 1.14
C LEU A 59 0.48 -5.86 0.30
N CYS A 60 0.96 -6.30 -0.86
CA CYS A 60 1.73 -5.46 -1.78
C CYS A 60 0.90 -4.26 -2.27
N SER A 61 -0.33 -4.53 -2.74
CA SER A 61 -1.27 -3.48 -3.17
C SER A 61 -1.61 -2.50 -2.05
N GLU A 62 -1.82 -2.99 -0.82
CA GLU A 62 -2.06 -2.15 0.36
C GLU A 62 -0.89 -1.20 0.65
N LYS A 63 0.35 -1.70 0.61
CA LYS A 63 1.55 -0.88 0.80
C LYS A 63 1.68 0.20 -0.28
N GLN A 64 1.49 -0.16 -1.55
CA GLN A 64 1.54 0.79 -2.67
C GLN A 64 0.50 1.91 -2.51
N LYS A 65 -0.73 1.58 -2.07
CA LYS A 65 -1.78 2.56 -1.80
C LYS A 65 -1.41 3.50 -0.66
N GLN A 66 -0.84 2.98 0.43
CA GLN A 66 -0.37 3.79 1.57
C GLN A 66 0.74 4.77 1.14
N GLU A 67 1.67 4.35 0.30
CA GLU A 67 2.72 5.22 -0.23
C GLU A 67 2.16 6.35 -1.09
N LYS A 68 1.21 6.05 -1.99
CA LYS A 68 0.52 7.07 -2.82
C LYS A 68 -0.24 8.09 -1.95
N GLN A 69 -0.96 7.63 -0.93
CA GLN A 69 -1.71 8.51 -0.01
C GLN A 69 -0.79 9.40 0.84
N ASN A 70 0.34 8.88 1.31
CA ASN A 70 1.32 9.65 2.08
C ASN A 70 1.97 10.77 1.24
N LYS A 71 2.17 10.55 -0.06
CA LYS A 71 2.64 11.58 -1.00
C LYS A 71 1.57 12.66 -1.26
N ALA A 72 0.30 12.28 -1.37
CA ALA A 72 -0.81 13.22 -1.58
C ALA A 72 -1.09 14.14 -0.37
N LYS A 73 -0.97 13.62 0.87
CA LYS A 73 -1.13 14.42 2.10
C LYS A 73 -0.04 15.49 2.26
N LYS A 74 1.19 15.25 1.79
CA LYS A 74 2.25 16.27 1.80
C LYS A 74 1.98 17.44 0.85
N LYS A 75 1.24 17.23 -0.25
CA LYS A 75 0.87 18.30 -1.20
C LYS A 75 -0.23 19.25 -0.69
N LYS A 76 -1.04 18.84 0.29
CA LYS A 76 -2.16 19.66 0.84
C LYS A 76 -1.77 20.60 1.99
N LYS A 77 -0.52 20.57 2.48
CA LYS A 77 -0.08 21.40 3.62
C LYS A 77 0.46 22.79 3.21
N GLY A 78 0.37 23.17 1.94
CA GLY A 78 0.95 24.39 1.37
C GLY A 78 -0.03 25.48 0.93
N VAL A 79 -1.34 25.33 1.14
CA VAL A 79 -2.31 26.40 0.82
C VAL A 79 -2.89 26.93 2.13
N VAL A 80 -2.35 28.06 2.58
CA VAL A 80 -2.98 28.90 3.60
C VAL A 80 -3.63 30.07 2.85
N PRO A 81 -4.97 30.17 2.77
CA PRO A 81 -5.64 31.43 2.47
C PRO A 81 -6.39 31.84 3.74
N GLY A 82 -5.62 32.26 4.74
CA GLY A 82 -6.11 32.81 6.00
C GLY A 82 -5.60 34.23 6.17
N GLY A 83 -6.03 35.13 5.28
CA GLY A 83 -5.82 36.57 5.40
C GLY A 83 -7.12 37.25 4.97
N GLY A 84 -7.94 37.63 5.95
CA GLY A 84 -9.25 38.18 5.70
C GLY A 84 -9.21 39.55 5.01
N LEU A 85 -10.23 39.84 4.21
CA LEU A 85 -10.79 41.18 4.05
C LEU A 85 -12.24 41.02 3.56
N LYS A 86 -13.21 41.48 4.37
CA LYS A 86 -14.58 41.74 3.92
C LYS A 86 -14.54 42.91 2.94
N ALA A 87 -15.11 42.76 1.74
CA ALA A 87 -15.57 43.88 0.93
C ALA A 87 -16.74 43.46 0.02
N THR A 88 -17.91 43.97 0.40
CA THR A 88 -19.13 44.31 -0.34
C THR A 88 -19.21 44.07 -1.86
N MET A 89 -20.34 43.43 -2.26
CA MET A 89 -21.21 43.70 -3.42
C MET A 89 -20.60 44.10 -4.78
N LYS A 90 -20.75 43.25 -5.80
CA LYS A 90 -21.66 43.48 -6.95
C LYS A 90 -21.53 42.35 -7.98
N ASP A 91 -22.70 42.00 -8.52
CA ASP A 91 -22.97 41.21 -9.71
C ASP A 91 -22.27 41.82 -10.93
N ASP A 92 -21.65 41.00 -11.79
CA ASP A 92 -21.57 41.26 -13.24
C ASP A 92 -20.90 40.08 -14.00
N LEU A 93 -21.77 39.40 -14.75
CA LEU A 93 -21.66 39.23 -16.19
C LEU A 93 -20.41 38.54 -16.79
N ALA A 94 -20.66 37.30 -17.23
CA ALA A 94 -20.20 36.69 -18.47
C ALA A 94 -19.07 37.39 -19.25
N ASP A 95 -17.92 36.71 -19.43
CA ASP A 95 -17.39 36.41 -20.77
C ASP A 95 -16.17 35.46 -20.70
N TYR A 96 -15.94 34.74 -21.80
CA TYR A 96 -14.72 34.05 -22.23
C TYR A 96 -14.46 32.65 -21.65
N GLY A 97 -14.85 31.52 -22.25
CA GLY A 97 -14.98 31.20 -23.68
C GLY A 97 -13.85 30.23 -24.08
N GLY A 98 -14.19 28.97 -24.40
CA GLY A 98 -13.25 28.05 -25.06
C GLY A 98 -13.38 26.58 -24.67
N TYR A 99 -14.41 25.90 -25.16
CA TYR A 99 -14.48 24.43 -25.20
C TYR A 99 -13.76 23.96 -26.46
N ASP A 100 -12.68 23.18 -26.36
CA ASP A 100 -12.39 22.02 -27.24
C ASP A 100 -11.09 21.29 -26.84
N GLY A 101 -11.11 19.95 -26.83
CA GLY A 101 -9.90 19.14 -26.97
C GLY A 101 -9.56 18.13 -25.88
N GLY A 102 -10.13 16.91 -25.97
CA GLY A 102 -9.33 15.69 -25.76
C GLY A 102 -9.63 14.81 -24.54
N TYR A 103 -10.74 14.06 -24.61
CA TYR A 103 -10.93 12.80 -23.90
C TYR A 103 -9.88 11.75 -24.32
N VAL A 104 -8.64 11.74 -23.79
CA VAL A 104 -7.76 10.55 -23.86
C VAL A 104 -6.68 10.60 -22.75
N GLN A 105 -7.00 10.31 -21.48
CA GLN A 105 -5.91 9.94 -20.55
C GLN A 105 -6.29 8.97 -19.41
N ASP A 106 -7.39 8.23 -19.53
CA ASP A 106 -7.79 7.26 -18.50
C ASP A 106 -7.68 5.78 -18.96
N TYR A 107 -7.02 5.50 -20.10
CA TYR A 107 -6.84 4.14 -20.65
C TYR A 107 -5.41 3.58 -20.58
N GLU A 108 -4.52 4.17 -19.77
CA GLU A 108 -3.15 3.67 -19.56
C GLU A 108 -2.91 3.12 -18.14
N ASP A 109 -3.86 3.25 -17.21
CA ASP A 109 -3.74 2.73 -15.82
C ASP A 109 -4.33 1.32 -15.64
N PHE A 110 -4.54 0.60 -16.75
CA PHE A 110 -4.98 -0.80 -16.77
C PHE A 110 -4.23 -1.60 -17.85
N MET A 111 -2.91 -1.76 -17.66
CA MET A 111 -2.14 -2.87 -18.23
C MET A 111 -1.33 -3.55 -17.13
#